data_AF-A0A399Q4V5-F1
#
_entry.id   AF-A0A399Q4V5-F1
#
_cell.length_a   1.000
_cell.length_b   1.000
_cell.length_c   1.000
_cell.angle_alpha   90.00
_cell.angle_beta   90.00
_cell.angle_gamma   90.00
#
_symmetry.space_group_name_H-M   'P 1'
#
loop_
_entity.id
_entity.type
_entity.pdbx_description
1 polymer ?
#
loop_
_entity_poly.entity_id
_entity_poly.type
_entity_poly.pdbx_seq_one_letter_code
_entity_poly.pdbx_strand_id
1 'polypeptide(L)'
;RGVRVLGPGAGGDRVGLAAFDLAGVHAHDVGQILDDRGIAVRVGHHCAQPLHRRLGLTASARASGTLHTTDAEIDLLLQGVEDAAAFFGAGR
;
A
#
# COMPACT_ATOMS: atom_id res chain seq x y z
N ARG A 1 -1.24 12.27 1.07
CA ARG A 1 -0.64 12.55 2.42
C ARG A 1 -1.04 11.40 3.35
N GLY A 2 -0.29 11.13 4.44
CA GLY A 2 -0.63 10.04 5.38
C GLY A 2 -0.19 8.63 4.95
N VAL A 3 0.50 8.49 3.82
CA VAL A 3 1.07 7.20 3.37
C VAL A 3 2.44 7.01 4.00
N ARG A 4 2.65 5.88 4.67
CA ARG A 4 3.94 5.42 5.18
C ARG A 4 4.37 4.18 4.41
N VAL A 5 5.39 4.31 3.56
CA VAL A 5 6.03 3.16 2.91
C VAL A 5 6.91 2.43 3.91
N LEU A 6 6.73 1.11 4.03
CA LEU A 6 7.51 0.27 4.92
C LEU A 6 8.83 -0.14 4.25
N GLY A 7 9.88 -0.32 5.06
CA GLY A 7 11.22 -0.71 4.60
C GLY A 7 12.23 0.46 4.57
N PRO A 8 13.40 0.27 3.94
CA PRO A 8 14.50 1.25 3.90
C PRO A 8 14.08 2.57 3.26
N GLY A 9 14.57 3.74 3.68
CA GLY A 9 14.19 5.03 3.08
C GLY A 9 14.48 5.13 1.56
N ALA A 10 14.08 6.26 0.96
CA ALA A 10 14.40 6.54 -0.44
C ALA A 10 15.92 6.42 -0.68
N GLY A 11 16.30 5.74 -1.78
CA GLY A 11 17.71 5.50 -2.13
C GLY A 11 18.37 4.28 -1.48
N GLY A 12 17.68 3.56 -0.59
CA GLY A 12 18.14 2.25 -0.11
C GLY A 12 17.81 1.11 -1.08
N ASP A 13 18.54 0.00 -0.98
CA ASP A 13 18.28 -1.20 -1.76
C ASP A 13 16.86 -1.74 -1.49
N ARG A 14 16.12 -1.97 -2.57
CA ARG A 14 14.74 -2.47 -2.53
C ARG A 14 14.50 -3.43 -3.68
N VAL A 15 13.64 -4.42 -3.43
CA VAL A 15 13.01 -5.22 -4.49
C VAL A 15 11.78 -4.50 -5.02
N GLY A 16 11.25 -4.94 -6.17
CA GLY A 16 10.11 -4.32 -6.88
C GLY A 16 8.75 -4.46 -6.18
N LEU A 17 8.63 -4.05 -4.91
CA LEU A 17 7.37 -3.99 -4.17
C LEU A 17 7.37 -2.81 -3.20
N ALA A 18 6.16 -2.35 -2.87
CA ALA A 18 5.91 -1.38 -1.83
C ALA A 18 4.82 -1.92 -0.90
N ALA A 19 5.20 -2.26 0.33
CA ALA A 19 4.25 -2.41 1.42
C ALA A 19 4.05 -1.04 2.07
N PHE A 20 2.81 -0.65 2.33
CA PHE A 20 2.48 0.67 2.85
C PHE A 20 1.29 0.63 3.81
N ASP A 21 1.31 1.60 4.71
CA ASP A 21 0.25 1.91 5.65
C ASP A 21 -0.35 3.27 5.28
N LEU A 22 -1.68 3.40 5.38
CA LEU A 22 -2.39 4.66 5.15
C LEU A 22 -3.01 5.08 6.48
N ALA A 23 -2.47 6.14 7.08
CA ALA A 23 -2.85 6.59 8.41
C ALA A 23 -4.38 6.78 8.54
N GLY A 24 -4.98 6.07 9.48
CA GLY A 24 -6.42 6.15 9.76
C GLY A 24 -7.31 5.28 8.87
N VAL A 25 -6.74 4.48 7.95
CA VAL A 25 -7.50 3.60 7.05
C VAL A 25 -7.00 2.17 7.20
N HIS A 26 -7.92 1.23 7.44
CA HIS A 26 -7.53 -0.17 7.56
C HIS A 26 -7.10 -0.72 6.19
N ALA A 27 -6.05 -1.55 6.16
CA ALA A 27 -5.48 -2.03 4.89
C ALA A 27 -6.50 -2.74 3.99
N HIS A 28 -7.50 -3.42 4.56
CA HIS A 28 -8.54 -4.10 3.79
C HIS A 28 -9.48 -3.11 3.08
N ASP A 29 -9.74 -1.95 3.68
CA ASP A 29 -10.56 -0.91 3.07
C ASP A 29 -9.82 -0.25 1.90
N VAL A 30 -8.50 -0.02 2.06
CA VAL A 30 -7.64 0.40 0.95
C VAL A 30 -7.66 -0.63 -0.18
N GLY A 31 -7.55 -1.92 0.15
CA GLY A 31 -7.62 -3.00 -0.82
C GLY A 31 -8.93 -3.02 -1.59
N GLN A 32 -10.07 -2.81 -0.91
CA GLN A 32 -11.38 -2.78 -1.53
C GLN A 32 -11.54 -1.61 -2.51
N ILE A 33 -11.15 -0.39 -2.12
CA ILE A 33 -11.18 0.78 -3.01
C ILE A 33 -10.31 0.58 -4.26
N LEU A 34 -9.14 -0.05 -4.09
CA LEU A 34 -8.26 -0.36 -5.22
C LEU A 34 -8.85 -1.44 -6.13
N ASP A 35 -9.47 -2.48 -5.56
CA ASP A 35 -10.15 -3.54 -6.31
C ASP A 35 -11.34 -3.00 -7.13
N ASP A 36 -12.14 -2.08 -6.57
CA ASP A 36 -13.24 -1.40 -7.27
C ASP A 36 -12.75 -0.60 -8.52
N ARG A 37 -11.46 -0.24 -8.54
CA ARG A 37 -10.78 0.43 -9.67
C ARG A 37 -10.04 -0.55 -10.59
N GLY A 38 -10.15 -1.86 -10.36
CA GLY A 38 -9.46 -2.91 -11.10
C GLY A 38 -7.97 -3.06 -10.75
N ILE A 39 -7.52 -2.54 -9.60
CA ILE A 39 -6.12 -2.55 -9.18
C ILE A 39 -5.91 -3.61 -8.11
N ALA A 40 -5.30 -4.73 -8.50
CA ALA A 40 -5.06 -5.84 -7.60
C ALA A 40 -3.86 -5.58 -6.66
N VAL A 41 -4.13 -5.51 -5.36
CA VAL A 41 -3.11 -5.51 -4.29
C VAL A 41 -3.36 -6.65 -3.31
N ARG A 42 -2.37 -6.96 -2.46
CA ARG A 42 -2.59 -7.83 -1.30
C ARG A 42 -2.66 -7.01 -0.03
N VAL A 43 -3.50 -7.45 0.90
CA VAL A 43 -3.66 -6.84 2.23
C VAL A 43 -3.40 -7.87 3.32
N GLY A 44 -3.14 -7.41 4.54
CA GLY A 44 -2.94 -8.26 5.72
C GLY A 44 -1.47 -8.33 6.15
N HIS A 45 -1.09 -9.44 6.78
CA HIS A 45 0.26 -9.61 7.33
C HIS A 45 1.30 -10.07 6.31
N HIS A 46 0.86 -10.51 5.12
CA HIS A 46 1.71 -11.13 4.08
C HIS A 46 2.57 -12.30 4.60
N CYS A 47 2.00 -13.13 5.48
CA CYS A 47 2.70 -14.20 6.20
C CYS A 47 3.88 -13.73 7.07
N ALA A 48 3.97 -12.43 7.37
CA ALA A 48 5.03 -11.79 8.14
C ALA A 48 4.47 -11.12 9.41
N GLN A 49 3.62 -11.84 10.16
CA GLN A 49 2.96 -11.33 11.37
C GLN A 49 3.94 -10.81 12.44
N PRO A 50 5.10 -11.46 12.73
CA PRO A 50 6.06 -10.92 13.69
C PRO A 50 6.63 -9.55 13.29
N LEU A 51 6.86 -9.34 11.99
CA LEU A 51 7.33 -8.05 11.47
C LEU A 51 6.25 -6.96 11.63
N HIS A 52 5.00 -7.27 11.31
CA HIS A 52 3.87 -6.36 11.52
C HIS A 52 3.75 -5.94 12.99
N ARG A 53 3.88 -6.90 13.92
CA ARG A 53 3.91 -6.62 15.37
C ARG A 53 5.05 -5.67 15.75
N ARG A 54 6.26 -5.90 15.23
CA ARG A 54 7.42 -5.01 15.45
C ARG A 54 7.19 -3.59 14.92
N LEU A 55 6.45 -3.46 13.82
CA LEU A 55 6.14 -2.17 13.19
C LEU A 55 4.92 -1.47 13.81
N GLY A 56 4.22 -2.11 14.75
CA GLY A 56 3.00 -1.58 15.37
C GLY A 56 1.79 -1.61 14.45
N LEU A 57 1.77 -2.49 13.44
CA LEU A 57 0.72 -2.57 12.43
C LEU A 57 -0.07 -3.87 12.58
N THR A 58 -1.39 -3.81 12.41
CA THR A 58 -2.25 -5.01 12.32
C THR A 58 -2.23 -5.59 10.91
N ALA A 59 -2.14 -4.75 9.88
CA ALA A 59 -2.06 -5.14 8.49
C ALA A 59 -1.37 -4.03 7.68
N SER A 60 -0.90 -4.35 6.48
CA SER A 60 -0.50 -3.37 5.47
C SER A 60 -1.11 -3.73 4.12
N ALA A 61 -1.17 -2.76 3.21
CA ALA A 61 -1.40 -2.99 1.80
C ALA A 61 -0.05 -3.18 1.11
N ARG A 62 0.01 -4.03 0.07
CA ARG A 62 1.23 -4.28 -0.69
C ARG A 62 0.95 -4.36 -2.18
N ALA A 63 1.54 -3.43 -2.91
CA ALA A 63 1.70 -3.51 -4.36
C ALA A 63 3.04 -4.19 -4.66
N SER A 64 3.05 -5.15 -5.58
CA SER A 64 4.25 -5.89 -5.98
C SER A 64 4.34 -5.88 -7.49
N GLY A 65 5.34 -5.19 -8.02
CA GLY A 65 5.60 -5.11 -9.45
C GLY A 65 6.28 -6.38 -9.96
N THR A 66 6.17 -6.58 -11.26
CA THR A 66 6.79 -7.68 -12.00
C THR A 66 7.48 -7.14 -13.26
N LEU A 67 8.09 -8.01 -14.06
CA LEU A 67 8.70 -7.64 -15.35
C LEU A 67 7.71 -7.00 -16.34
N HIS A 68 6.40 -7.19 -16.14
CA HIS A 68 5.36 -6.68 -17.02
C HIS A 68 4.65 -5.45 -16.47
N THR A 69 4.98 -5.04 -15.24
CA THR A 69 4.37 -3.85 -14.64
C THR A 69 4.89 -2.60 -15.35
N THR A 70 3.97 -1.72 -15.72
CA THR A 70 4.26 -0.48 -16.45
C THR A 70 4.15 0.74 -15.55
N ASP A 71 4.83 1.83 -15.92
CA ASP A 71 4.73 3.10 -15.19
C ASP A 71 3.28 3.63 -15.15
N ALA A 72 2.51 3.42 -16.22
CA ALA A 72 1.09 3.80 -16.27
C ALA A 72 0.23 3.03 -15.25
N GLU A 73 0.53 1.76 -14.99
CA GLU A 73 -0.15 0.99 -13.94
C GLU A 73 0.24 1.50 -12.54
N ILE A 74 1.49 1.95 -12.36
CA ILE A 74 1.92 2.59 -11.12
C ILE A 74 1.20 3.93 -10.91
N ASP A 75 1.02 4.73 -11.96
CA ASP A 75 0.25 5.98 -11.89
C ASP A 75 -1.22 5.72 -11.49
N LEU A 76 -1.84 4.68 -12.05
CA LEU A 76 -3.20 4.26 -11.67
C LEU A 76 -3.28 3.82 -10.20
N LEU A 77 -2.28 3.08 -9.71
CA LEU A 77 -2.16 2.70 -8.30
C LEU A 77 -2.05 3.93 -7.39
N LEU A 78 -1.18 4.89 -7.74
CA LEU A 78 -0.98 6.10 -6.96
C LEU A 78 -2.29 6.91 -6.87
N GLN A 79 -2.98 7.10 -8.00
CA GLN A 79 -4.29 7.75 -8.00
C GLN A 79 -5.31 6.99 -7.15
N GLY A 80 -5.31 5.65 -7.20
CA GLY A 80 -6.21 4.84 -6.37
C GLY A 80 -5.96 4.97 -4.87
N VAL A 81 -4.69 5.09 -4.46
CA VAL A 81 -4.32 5.34 -3.06
C VAL A 81 -4.74 6.74 -2.62
N GLU A 82 -4.63 7.74 -3.50
CA GLU A 82 -5.13 9.09 -3.24
C GLU A 82 -6.66 9.12 -3.09
N ASP A 83 -7.38 8.41 -3.95
CA ASP A 83 -8.84 8.27 -3.87
C ASP A 83 -9.26 7.60 -2.57
N ALA A 84 -8.58 6.52 -2.15
CA ALA A 84 -8.81 5.86 -0.87
C ALA A 84 -8.57 6.83 0.30
N ALA A 85 -7.49 7.60 0.27
CA ALA A 85 -7.21 8.60 1.30
C ALA A 85 -8.30 9.68 1.36
N ALA A 86 -8.78 10.16 0.20
CA ALA A 86 -9.84 11.14 0.12
C ALA A 86 -11.18 10.60 0.64
N PHE A 87 -11.54 9.36 0.27
CA PHE A 87 -12.79 8.70 0.67
C PHE A 87 -12.91 8.57 2.19
N PHE A 88 -11.83 8.17 2.87
CA PHE A 88 -11.82 8.00 4.33
C PHE A 88 -11.38 9.27 5.10
N GLY A 89 -11.09 10.37 4.41
CA GLY A 89 -10.63 11.62 5.04
C GLY A 89 -9.24 11.53 5.67
N ALA A 90 -8.40 10.59 5.21
CA ALA A 90 -7.05 10.39 5.71
C ALA A 90 -6.11 11.55 5.32
N GLY A 91 -5.34 12.05 6.29
CA GLY A 91 -4.38 13.14 6.07
C GLY A 91 -4.99 14.56 6.09
N ARG A 92 -6.19 14.71 6.65
CA ARG A 92 -6.72 15.99 7.15
C ARG A 92 -6.22 16.28 8.55
#